data_AF-A0A936H2L6-F1
#
_entry.id   AF-A0A936H2L6-F1
#
_cell.length_a   1.000
_cell.length_b   1.000
_cell.length_c   1.000
_cell.angle_alpha   90.00
_cell.angle_beta   90.00
_cell.angle_gamma   90.00
#
_symmetry.space_group_name_H-M   'P 1'
#
loop_
_entity.id
_entity.type
_entity.pdbx_description
1 polymer ?
#
loop_
_entity_poly.entity_id
_entity_poly.type
_entity_poly.pdbx_seq_one_letter_code
_entity_poly.pdbx_strand_id
1 'polypeptide(L)'
;MSDTELNKDLILREQLALQRTRLANQSTFLSFLRSAMYFLIAGLSIHNFYTVGSGLVIELFLFGFAALLFIMGFINYSYQLRLIKKSEIHVGAYKVEYLLKKK
;
A
#
# COMPACT_ATOMS: atom_id res chain seq x y z
N MET A 1 32.50 -12.46 20.46
CA MET A 1 31.13 -12.30 19.94
C MET A 1 30.66 -13.69 19.53
N SER A 2 29.66 -14.30 20.16
CA SER A 2 29.23 -15.65 19.74
C SER A 2 28.38 -15.55 18.48
N ASP A 3 28.54 -16.48 17.54
CA ASP A 3 27.86 -16.50 16.24
C ASP A 3 26.32 -16.42 16.33
N THR A 4 25.77 -16.76 17.49
CA THR A 4 24.35 -16.69 17.85
C THR A 4 23.83 -15.26 17.99
N GLU A 5 24.61 -14.33 18.55
CA GLU A 5 24.20 -12.93 18.70
C GLU A 5 24.15 -12.21 17.34
N LEU A 6 25.10 -12.51 16.45
CA LEU A 6 25.17 -11.93 15.12
C LEU A 6 23.92 -12.31 14.28
N ASN A 7 23.49 -13.58 14.35
CA ASN A 7 22.36 -14.09 13.58
C ASN A 7 21.01 -13.46 14.01
N LYS A 8 20.84 -13.23 15.31
CA LYS A 8 19.63 -12.59 15.87
C LYS A 8 19.50 -11.14 15.42
N ASP A 9 20.59 -10.38 15.38
CA ASP A 9 20.60 -8.99 14.94
C ASP A 9 20.27 -8.87 13.44
N LEU A 10 20.79 -9.79 12.61
CA LEU A 10 20.42 -9.87 11.18
C LEU A 10 18.92 -10.09 10.99
N ILE A 11 18.34 -11.09 11.66
CA ILE A 11 16.90 -11.41 11.54
C ILE A 11 16.05 -10.21 11.98
N LEU A 12 16.41 -9.55 13.09
CA LEU A 12 15.67 -8.37 13.57
C LEU A 12 15.75 -7.21 12.58
N ARG A 13 16.91 -6.97 11.99
CA ARG A 13 17.12 -5.92 10.98
C ARG A 13 16.31 -6.16 9.72
N GLU A 14 16.24 -7.40 9.24
CA GLU A 14 15.40 -7.77 8.10
C GLU A 14 13.91 -7.58 8.39
N GLN A 15 13.44 -8.00 9.57
CA GLN A 15 12.04 -7.76 9.97
C GLN A 15 11.69 -6.27 10.04
N LEU A 16 12.60 -5.45 10.58
CA LEU A 16 12.42 -4.01 10.66
C LEU A 16 12.40 -3.36 9.27
N ALA A 17 13.23 -3.84 8.33
CA ALA A 17 13.23 -3.39 6.94
C ALA A 17 11.92 -3.74 6.21
N LEU A 18 11.37 -4.94 6.44
CA LEU A 18 10.07 -5.34 5.91
C LEU A 18 8.93 -4.46 6.45
N GLN A 19 8.93 -4.14 7.74
CA GLN A 19 7.94 -3.24 8.34
C GLN A 19 7.98 -1.85 7.70
N ARG A 20 9.18 -1.28 7.49
CA ARG A 20 9.34 0.02 6.81
C ARG A 20 8.77 -0.01 5.38
N THR A 21 9.03 -1.09 4.65
CA THR A 21 8.51 -1.28 3.28
C THR A 21 6.99 -1.40 3.26
N ARG A 22 6.41 -2.13 4.23
CA ARG A 22 4.95 -2.26 4.37
C ARG A 22 4.28 -0.93 4.70
N LEU A 23 4.86 -0.16 5.62
CA LEU A 23 4.33 1.17 5.98
C LEU A 23 4.39 2.14 4.80
N ALA A 24 5.49 2.12 4.04
CA ALA A 24 5.61 2.90 2.81
C ALA A 24 4.53 2.52 1.78
N ASN A 25 4.26 1.22 1.57
CA ASN A 25 3.18 0.77 0.68
C ASN A 25 1.79 1.24 1.13
N GLN A 26 1.51 1.21 2.44
CA GLN A 26 0.27 1.74 2.99
C GLN A 26 0.14 3.25 2.77
N SER A 27 1.23 4.00 2.93
CA SER A 27 1.27 5.43 2.65
C SER A 27 1.01 5.75 1.17
N THR A 28 1.58 4.97 0.26
CA THR A 28 1.32 5.08 -1.18
C THR A 28 -0.16 4.85 -1.50
N PHE A 29 -0.76 3.78 -0.95
CA PHE A 29 -2.19 3.51 -1.11
C PHE A 29 -3.07 4.65 -0.58
N LEU A 30 -2.78 5.15 0.62
CA LEU A 30 -3.52 6.27 1.21
C LEU A 30 -3.39 7.56 0.40
N SER A 31 -2.26 7.76 -0.28
CA SER A 31 -2.05 8.91 -1.18
C SER A 31 -2.91 8.81 -2.44
N PHE A 32 -3.00 7.61 -3.03
CA PHE A 32 -3.95 7.36 -4.13
C PHE A 32 -5.40 7.56 -3.69
N LEU A 33 -5.77 7.00 -2.53
CA LEU A 33 -7.12 7.16 -1.97
C LEU A 33 -7.47 8.65 -1.76
N ARG A 34 -6.54 9.42 -1.17
CA ARG A 34 -6.71 10.86 -0.98
C ARG A 34 -6.95 11.58 -2.31
N SER A 35 -6.14 11.29 -3.34
CA SER A 35 -6.31 11.90 -4.65
C SER A 35 -7.69 11.57 -5.26
N ALA A 36 -8.12 10.31 -5.19
CA ALA A 36 -9.43 9.90 -5.67
C ALA A 36 -10.57 10.61 -4.92
N MET A 37 -10.45 10.77 -3.60
CA MET A 37 -11.43 11.51 -2.78
C MET A 37 -11.56 12.97 -3.20
N TYR A 38 -10.46 13.66 -3.54
CA TYR A 38 -10.53 15.05 -4.02
C TYR A 38 -11.31 15.15 -5.34
N PHE A 39 -11.10 14.22 -6.28
CA PHE A 39 -11.86 14.21 -7.53
C PHE A 39 -13.34 13.88 -7.32
N LEU A 40 -13.67 12.98 -6.39
CA LEU A 40 -15.07 12.71 -6.00
C LEU A 40 -15.76 13.95 -5.41
N ILE A 41 -15.09 14.63 -4.49
CA ILE A 41 -15.62 15.85 -3.85
C ILE A 41 -15.80 16.97 -4.88
N ALA A 42 -14.83 17.14 -5.79
CA ALA A 42 -14.93 18.09 -6.88
C ALA A 42 -16.10 17.78 -7.83
N GLY A 43 -16.30 16.50 -8.18
CA GLY A 43 -17.45 16.05 -8.98
C GLY A 43 -18.79 16.36 -8.30
N LEU A 44 -18.91 16.02 -7.01
CA LEU A 44 -20.10 16.31 -6.20
C LEU A 44 -20.36 17.82 -6.04
N SER A 45 -19.29 18.62 -5.92
CA SER A 45 -19.42 20.08 -5.83
C SER A 45 -19.93 20.71 -7.13
N ILE A 46 -19.54 20.16 -8.28
CA ILE A 46 -19.99 20.61 -9.60
C ILE A 46 -21.45 20.20 -9.84
N HIS A 47 -21.84 18.99 -9.41
CA HIS A 47 -23.20 18.47 -9.52
C HIS A 47 -24.25 19.43 -8.94
N ASN A 48 -23.96 20.04 -7.78
CA ASN A 48 -24.88 20.97 -7.12
C ASN A 48 -24.95 22.37 -7.78
N PHE A 49 -23.99 22.74 -8.64
CA PHE A 49 -23.88 24.11 -9.19
C PHE A 49 -24.31 24.24 -10.65
N TYR A 50 -24.16 23.22 -11.49
CA TYR A 50 -24.41 23.31 -12.94
C TYR A 50 -25.61 22.47 -13.40
N THR A 51 -26.79 23.08 -13.44
CA THR A 51 -28.04 22.48 -13.99
C THR A 51 -28.17 22.60 -15.51
N VAL A 52 -27.23 23.25 -16.21
CA VAL A 52 -27.43 23.66 -17.62
C VAL A 52 -26.42 22.98 -18.57
N GLY A 53 -26.84 21.89 -19.18
CA GLY A 53 -26.35 21.38 -20.49
C GLY A 53 -24.99 20.68 -20.57
N SER A 54 -23.93 21.24 -19.98
CA SER A 54 -22.54 20.76 -20.18
C SER A 54 -21.83 20.24 -18.92
N GLY A 55 -22.42 20.41 -17.74
CA GLY A 55 -21.86 19.93 -16.47
C GLY A 55 -21.76 18.41 -16.35
N LEU A 56 -22.69 17.67 -16.97
CA LEU A 56 -22.76 16.21 -16.90
C LEU A 56 -21.53 15.51 -17.50
N VAL A 57 -20.97 16.04 -18.58
CA VAL A 57 -19.78 15.46 -19.23
C VAL A 57 -18.56 15.61 -18.32
N ILE A 58 -18.42 16.77 -17.68
CA ILE A 58 -17.32 17.07 -16.76
C ILE A 58 -17.45 16.22 -15.49
N GLU A 59 -18.66 16.10 -14.93
CA GLU A 59 -18.96 15.24 -13.79
C GLU A 59 -18.57 13.79 -14.07
N LEU A 60 -19.02 13.22 -15.20
CA LEU A 60 -18.69 11.86 -15.60
C LEU A 60 -17.18 11.66 -15.78
N PHE A 61 -16.48 12.66 -16.32
CA PHE A 61 -15.03 12.64 -16.44
C PHE A 61 -14.34 12.59 -15.07
N LEU A 62 -14.77 13.43 -14.12
CA LEU A 62 -14.20 13.48 -12.76
C LEU A 62 -14.45 12.18 -12.00
N PHE A 63 -15.68 11.64 -12.07
CA PHE A 63 -16.00 10.36 -11.45
C PHE A 63 -15.23 9.21 -12.10
N GLY A 64 -15.10 9.20 -13.43
CA GLY A 64 -14.30 8.23 -14.17
C GLY A 64 -12.83 8.28 -13.76
N PHE A 65 -12.26 9.48 -13.64
CA PHE A 65 -10.88 9.68 -13.21
C PHE A 65 -10.66 9.25 -11.75
N ALA A 66 -11.60 9.57 -10.85
CA ALA A 66 -11.57 9.12 -9.46
C ALA A 66 -11.62 7.59 -9.35
N ALA A 67 -12.51 6.95 -10.12
CA ALA A 67 -12.60 5.49 -10.17
C ALA A 67 -11.31 4.86 -10.70
N LEU A 68 -10.72 5.43 -11.76
CA LEU A 68 -9.45 4.96 -12.31
C LEU A 68 -8.31 5.06 -11.29
N LEU A 69 -8.17 6.19 -10.60
CA LEU A 69 -7.18 6.36 -9.53
C LEU A 69 -7.40 5.38 -8.38
N PHE A 70 -8.65 5.14 -8.00
CA PHE A 70 -9.00 4.17 -6.95
C PHE A 70 -8.62 2.75 -7.35
N ILE A 71 -8.95 2.33 -8.58
CA ILE A 71 -8.61 1.01 -9.12
C ILE A 71 -7.09 0.86 -9.22
N MET A 72 -6.37 1.85 -9.76
CA MET A 72 -4.90 1.82 -9.81
C MET A 72 -4.28 1.71 -8.41
N GLY A 73 -4.76 2.50 -7.45
CA GLY A 73 -4.29 2.46 -6.07
C GLY A 73 -4.51 1.08 -5.44
N PHE A 74 -5.68 0.48 -5.66
CA PHE A 74 -6.03 -0.84 -5.13
C PHE A 74 -5.21 -1.97 -5.75
N ILE A 75 -5.00 -1.95 -7.08
CA ILE A 75 -4.15 -2.92 -7.78
C ILE A 75 -2.71 -2.85 -7.26
N ASN A 76 -2.15 -1.64 -7.18
CA ASN A 76 -0.76 -1.43 -6.76
C ASN A 76 -0.56 -1.89 -5.32
N TYR A 77 -1.47 -1.53 -4.41
CA TYR A 77 -1.44 -1.98 -3.02
C TYR A 77 -1.47 -3.51 -2.91
N SER A 78 -2.37 -4.16 -3.67
CA SER A 78 -2.52 -5.62 -3.66
C SER A 78 -1.31 -6.35 -4.22
N TYR A 79 -0.68 -5.80 -5.27
CA TYR A 79 0.54 -6.34 -5.86
C TYR A 79 1.72 -6.28 -4.88
N GLN A 80 1.98 -5.12 -4.28
CA GLN A 80 3.04 -4.98 -3.27
C GLN A 80 2.80 -5.87 -2.05
N LEU A 81 1.53 -6.03 -1.61
CA LEU A 81 1.23 -6.87 -0.46
C LEU A 81 1.59 -8.35 -0.71
N ARG A 82 1.43 -8.83 -1.95
CA ARG A 82 1.85 -10.19 -2.34
C ARG A 82 3.36 -10.35 -2.33
N LEU A 83 4.09 -9.34 -2.80
CA LEU A 83 5.56 -9.34 -2.80
C LEU A 83 6.11 -9.38 -1.37
N ILE A 84 5.58 -8.56 -0.47
CA ILE A 84 5.99 -8.50 0.94
C ILE A 84 5.72 -9.85 1.64
N LYS A 85 4.55 -10.45 1.39
CA LYS A 85 4.20 -11.76 1.96
C LYS A 85 5.15 -12.88 1.51
N LYS A 86 5.67 -12.81 0.28
CA LYS A 86 6.68 -13.78 -0.22
C LYS A 86 8.05 -13.58 0.45
N SER A 87 8.44 -12.35 0.76
CA SER A 87 9.67 -12.08 1.51
C SER A 87 9.58 -12.46 2.99
N GLU A 88 8.41 -12.34 3.62
CA GLU A 88 8.22 -12.79 5.01
C GLU A 88 8.43 -14.30 5.19
N ILE A 89 8.11 -15.12 4.18
CA ILE A 89 8.30 -16.58 4.24
C ILE A 89 9.79 -16.95 4.38
N HIS A 90 10.68 -16.22 3.72
CA HIS A 90 12.13 -16.49 3.78
C HIS A 90 12.69 -16.09 5.14
N VAL A 91 12.34 -14.89 5.65
CA VAL A 91 12.78 -14.43 6.99
C VAL A 91 12.22 -15.32 8.10
N GLY A 92 10.98 -15.80 7.93
CA GLY A 92 10.34 -16.75 8.86
C GLY A 92 11.07 -18.09 8.96
N ALA A 93 11.57 -18.61 7.84
CA ALA A 93 12.35 -19.85 7.82
C ALA A 93 13.66 -19.71 8.62
N TYR A 94 14.40 -18.62 8.44
CA TYR A 94 15.62 -18.34 9.21
C TYR A 94 15.35 -18.18 10.71
N LYS A 95 14.24 -17.55 11.07
CA LYS A 95 13.82 -17.44 12.49
C LYS A 95 13.55 -18.81 13.11
N VAL A 96 12.88 -19.72 12.38
CA VAL A 96 12.60 -21.08 12.86
C VAL A 96 13.90 -21.88 13.01
N GLU A 97 14.79 -21.81 12.03
CA GLU A 97 16.10 -22.47 12.07
C GLU A 97 16.97 -21.98 13.24
N TYR A 98 17.01 -20.67 13.49
CA TYR A 98 17.70 -20.08 14.64
C TYR A 98 17.13 -20.58 15.98
N LEU A 99 15.80 -20.62 16.12
CA LEU A 99 15.14 -21.10 17.34
C LEU A 99 15.36 -22.60 17.59
N LEU A 100 15.45 -23.39 16.52
CA LEU A 100 15.77 -24.82 16.59
C LEU A 100 17.24 -25.07 16.96
N LYS A 101 18.18 -24.27 16.46
CA LYS A 101 19.62 -24.37 16.79
C LYS A 101 19.96 -23.96 18.23
N LYS A 102 19.09 -23.19 18.88
CA LYS A 102 19.25 -22.73 20.26
C LYS A 102 18.83 -23.79 21.31
N LYS A 103 18.16 -24.87 20.90
CA LYS A 103 17.66 -25.93 21.79
C LYS A 103 18.64 -27.09 21.84
#